data_AF-A0A7C1G849-F1
#
_entry.id   AF-A0A7C1G849-F1
#
_cell.length_a   1.000
_cell.length_b   1.000
_cell.length_c   1.000
_cell.angle_alpha   90.00
_cell.angle_beta   90.00
_cell.angle_gamma   90.00
#
_symmetry.space_group_name_H-M   'P 1'
#
loop_
_entity.id
_entity.type
_entity.pdbx_description
1 polymer ?
#
loop_
_entity_poly.entity_id
_entity_poly.type
_entity_poly.pdbx_seq_one_letter_code
_entity_poly.pdbx_strand_id
1 'polypeptide(L)' 'MGGYGVSLVGHCHPKVVKAIKEQSEKLIACHGSLYNDKRAELLEKLVRIAPKGLNKIFLSNSGAEAVECAI' A
#
# COMPACT_ATOMS: atom_id res chain seq x y z
N MET A 1 -9.33 -20.79 -1.27
CA MET A 1 -8.40 -19.87 -1.97
C MET A 1 -8.45 -18.52 -1.27
N GLY A 2 -7.41 -18.07 -0.58
CA GLY A 2 -7.39 -16.82 0.20
C GLY A 2 -7.46 -15.56 -0.67
N GLY A 3 -8.63 -15.29 -1.28
CA GLY A 3 -8.88 -14.12 -2.12
C GLY A 3 -7.94 -14.01 -3.31
N TYR A 4 -7.77 -15.07 -4.11
CA TYR A 4 -6.80 -15.07 -5.23
C TYR A 4 -5.36 -14.71 -4.80
N GLY A 5 -4.97 -15.04 -3.56
CA GLY A 5 -3.63 -14.81 -3.04
C GLY A 5 -3.45 -13.50 -2.26
N VAL A 6 -4.49 -12.68 -2.11
CA VAL A 6 -4.39 -11.37 -1.43
C VAL A 6 -4.68 -11.43 0.07
N SER A 7 -5.44 -12.41 0.55
CA SER A 7 -5.90 -12.51 1.94
C SER A 7 -4.91 -13.24 2.86
N LEU A 8 -3.63 -12.83 2.85
CA LEU A 8 -2.52 -13.51 3.55
C LEU A 8 -2.69 -13.58 5.07
N VAL A 9 -3.36 -12.58 5.67
CA VAL A 9 -3.60 -12.48 7.13
C VAL A 9 -5.01 -12.93 7.54
N GLY A 10 -5.76 -13.56 6.62
CA GLY A 10 -7.15 -13.95 6.82
C GLY A 10 -8.16 -12.82 6.62
N HIS A 11 -9.44 -13.14 6.76
CA HIS A 11 -10.54 -12.18 6.60
C HIS A 11 -10.77 -11.39 7.90
N CYS A 12 -11.04 -10.09 7.78
CA CYS A 12 -11.36 -9.20 8.91
C CYS A 12 -10.31 -9.18 10.04
N HIS A 13 -9.02 -9.31 9.71
CA HIS A 13 -7.96 -9.27 10.72
C HIS A 13 -8.05 -7.95 11.55
N PRO A 14 -8.14 -8.02 12.89
CA PRO A 14 -8.54 -6.88 13.72
C PRO A 14 -7.62 -5.67 13.58
N LYS A 15 -6.30 -5.89 13.40
CA LYS A 15 -5.35 -4.81 13.14
C LYS A 15 -5.58 -4.08 11.81
N VAL A 16 -5.97 -4.81 10.76
CA VAL A 16 -6.23 -4.22 9.43
C VAL A 16 -7.52 -3.41 9.46
N VAL A 17 -8.58 -3.99 10.02
CA VAL A 17 -9.89 -3.32 10.16
C VAL A 17 -9.75 -2.03 10.99
N LYS A 18 -9.03 -2.08 12.11
CA LYS A 18 -8.79 -0.90 12.95
C LYS A 18 -8.02 0.20 12.20
N ALA A 19 -6.94 -0.15 11.51
CA ALA A 19 -6.14 0.82 10.76
C ALA A 19 -6.93 1.51 9.64
N ILE A 20 -7.78 0.76 8.92
CA ILE A 20 -8.65 1.32 7.88
C ILE A 20 -9.66 2.31 8.49
N LYS A 21 -10.34 1.92 9.58
CA LYS A 21 -11.31 2.79 10.27
C LYS A 21 -10.67 4.10 10.72
N GLU A 22 -9.57 4.01 11.48
CA GLU A 22 -8.86 5.17 12.01
C GLU A 22 -8.37 6.11 10.90
N GLN A 23 -7.90 5.58 9.77
CA GLN A 23 -7.48 6.42 8.66
C GLN A 23 -8.67 7.05 7.93
N SER A 24 -9.75 6.31 7.74
CA SER A 24 -10.94 6.81 7.04
C SER A 24 -11.63 7.96 7.79
N GLU A 25 -11.55 7.97 9.12
CA GLU A 25 -12.07 9.06 9.97
C GLU A 25 -11.19 10.33 9.91
N LYS A 26 -9.92 10.19 9.50
CA LYS A 26 -8.97 11.30 9.40
C LYS A 26 -8.91 11.87 7.99
N LEU A 27 -8.68 11.01 6.99
CA LEU A 27 -8.53 11.38 5.59
C LEU A 27 -8.70 10.14 4.69
N ILE A 28 -9.78 10.11 3.92
CA ILE A 28 -10.10 9.00 3.00
C ILE A 28 -9.23 9.03 1.74
N ALA A 29 -9.03 10.21 1.15
CA ALA A 29 -8.30 10.36 -0.11
C ALA A 29 -7.43 11.62 -0.10
N CYS A 30 -6.25 11.50 -0.68
CA CYS A 30 -5.28 12.58 -0.85
C CYS A 30 -4.63 12.44 -2.21
N HIS A 31 -4.65 13.49 -3.02
CA HIS A 31 -4.03 13.46 -4.35
C HIS A 31 -2.51 13.22 -4.24
N GLY A 32 -1.95 12.51 -5.23
CA GLY A 32 -0.54 12.10 -5.22
C GLY A 32 0.46 13.26 -5.14
N SER A 33 0.09 14.45 -5.63
CA SER A 33 0.92 15.66 -5.60
C SER A 33 1.02 16.33 -4.23
N LEU A 34 0.17 15.95 -3.27
CA LEU A 34 0.18 16.50 -1.92
C LEU A 34 0.96 15.58 -1.00
N TYR A 35 1.48 16.11 0.11
CA TYR A 35 2.11 15.29 1.14
C TYR A 35 1.09 14.41 1.88
N ASN A 36 1.48 13.19 2.24
CA ASN A 36 0.71 12.29 3.09
C ASN A 36 1.67 11.45 3.95
N ASP A 37 1.50 11.52 5.27
CA ASP A 37 2.35 10.86 6.27
C ASP A 37 2.29 9.33 6.19
N LYS A 38 1.09 8.77 6.03
CA LYS A 38 0.89 7.31 5.92
C LYS A 38 1.54 6.74 4.67
N ARG A 39 1.48 7.46 3.55
CA ARG A 39 2.20 7.11 2.33
C ARG A 39 3.71 7.17 2.56
N ALA A 40 4.24 8.20 3.23
CA ALA A 40 5.67 8.26 3.55
C ALA A 40 6.13 7.05 4.38
N GLU A 41 5.40 6.68 5.44
CA GLU A 41 5.68 5.47 6.24
C GLU A 41 5.63 4.17 5.39
N LEU A 42 4.67 4.07 4.48
CA LEU A 42 4.55 2.92 3.58
C LEU A 42 5.76 2.81 2.65
N LEU A 43 6.12 3.91 1.98
CA LEU A 43 7.24 3.95 1.04
C LEU A 43 8.56 3.59 1.72
N GLU A 44 8.81 4.12 2.93
CA GLU A 44 9.98 3.78 3.71
C GLU A 44 10.04 2.28 4.05
N LYS A 45 8.92 1.71 4.50
CA LYS A 45 8.84 0.26 4.81
C LYS A 45 9.07 -0.60 3.57
N LEU A 46 8.52 -0.21 2.42
CA LEU A 46 8.72 -0.94 1.16
C LEU A 46 10.19 -0.94 0.74
N VAL A 47 10.87 0.22 0.79
CA VAL A 47 12.30 0.31 0.45
C VAL A 47 13.16 -0.54 1.39
N ARG A 48 12.82 -0.61 2.69
CA ARG A 48 13.58 -1.42 3.67
C ARG A 48 13.54 -2.92 3.39
N ILE A 49 12.46 -3.43 2.80
CA ILE A 49 12.30 -4.87 2.49
C ILE A 49 12.61 -5.21 1.03
N ALA A 50 12.82 -4.20 0.19
CA ALA A 50 13.09 -4.39 -1.24
C ALA A 50 14.51 -4.98 -1.47
N PRO A 51 14.71 -5.70 -2.59
CA PRO A 51 16.04 -6.10 -3.03
C PRO A 51 17.01 -4.92 -3.13
N LYS A 52 18.30 -5.19 -2.92
CA LYS A 52 19.37 -4.18 -3.02
C LYS A 52 19.32 -3.48 -4.39
N GLY A 53 19.40 -2.15 -4.37
CA GLY A 53 19.34 -1.33 -5.58
C GLY A 53 17.94 -0.81 -5.95
N LEU A 54 16.87 -1.32 -5.32
CA LEU A 54 15.51 -0.83 -5.54
C LEU A 54 15.09 0.15 -4.43
N ASN A 55 15.26 1.46 -4.69
CA ASN A 55 14.97 2.54 -3.73
C ASN A 55 13.95 3.58 -4.24
N LYS A 56 13.34 3.35 -5.40
CA LYS A 56 12.26 4.16 -5.95
C LYS A 56 10.99 3.32 -6.04
N ILE A 57 9.87 3.91 -5.65
CA ILE A 57 8.58 3.23 -5.59
C ILE A 57 7.55 4.07 -6.35
N PHE A 58 6.77 3.40 -7.19
CA PHE A 58 5.55 3.92 -7.79
C PHE A 58 4.37 3.12 -7.24
N LEU A 59 3.30 3.80 -6.83
CA LEU A 59 2.09 3.16 -6.32
C LEU A 59 1.01 3.17 -7.40
N SER A 60 0.48 2.01 -7.73
CA SER A 60 -0.65 1.82 -8.65
C SER A 60 -1.86 1.24 -7.90
N ASN A 61 -3.04 1.28 -8.52
CA ASN A 61 -4.27 0.73 -7.95
C ASN A 61 -4.42 -0.78 -8.22
N SER A 62 -3.71 -1.31 -9.20
CA SER A 62 -3.73 -2.74 -9.53
C SER A 62 -2.37 -3.30 -9.94
N GLY A 63 -2.30 -4.64 -9.99
CA GLY A 63 -1.14 -5.35 -10.52
C GLY A 63 -0.95 -5.16 -12.03
N ALA A 64 -2.04 -4.97 -12.80
CA ALA A 64 -1.94 -4.71 -14.24
C ALA A 64 -1.28 -3.35 -14.51
N GLU A 65 -1.76 -2.28 -13.86
CA GLU A 65 -1.16 -0.94 -13.95
C GLU A 65 0.30 -0.92 -13.48
N ALA A 66 0.64 -1.73 -12.46
CA ALA A 66 2.02 -1.85 -11.99
C ALA A 66 2.94 -2.41 -13.09
N VAL A 67 2.47 -3.41 -13.83
CA VAL A 67 3.22 -4.02 -14.93
C VAL A 67 3.30 -3.07 -16.12
N GLU A 68 2.21 -2.39 -16.47
CA GLU A 68 2.20 -1.37 -17.54
C GLU A 68 3.16 -0.22 -17.24
N CYS A 69 3.29 0.20 -15.98
CA CYS A 69 4.26 1.22 -15.57
C CYS A 69 5.72 0.73 -15.63
N ALA A 70 5.95 -0.58 -15.55
CA ALA A 70 7.29 -1.16 -15.49
C ALA A 70 7.88 -1.46 -16.88
N ILE A 71 7.04 -1.57 -17.91
CA ILE A 71 7.40 -1.83 -19.32
C ILE A 71 7.60 -0.50 -20.04
#